data_AF-R6H385-F1
#
_entry.id   AF-R6H385-F1
#
_cell.length_a   1.000
_cell.length_b   1.000
_cell.length_c   1.000
_cell.angle_alpha   90.00
_cell.angle_beta   90.00
_cell.angle_gamma   90.00
#
_symmetry.space_group_name_H-M   'P 1'
#
loop_
_entity.id
_entity.type
_entity.pdbx_description
1 polymer ?
#
loop_
_entity_poly.entity_id
_entity_poly.type
_entity_poly.pdbx_seq_one_letter_code
_entity_poly.pdbx_strand_id
1 'polypeptide(L)'
;MKKKSLLIATIILMSIGFAAISTTLIINGSTTISENNDDFDVIFTAASRDGKDVYNSVVDSTKKTLTFETKELKTLNQVNLFGYKITNNSSNYDAEVKVVCGPKANTTTKYTTIENDLDGNTNVIKAKESMTGTFVIKLIKTATKNATEEYTCTLQVNAVERNSLGTDNNSTITKTGTNIGDQICLNTECFYIINNTGDNYTMLAKYNLYVGGRYDGDLEEYVPYGNEQTGLQDASMTGHNGVVAYSENGNSYGTSSAKDNYITGYIGKLENLKYNGVDFNHDTVRLITKDELTSLGCSVDDATCTGSKYSWVYSTSYWTMTPFENGSETVYTVSSDGELSAEIPTTNFMRFGIRPVVVIPKSIVK
;
A
#
# COMPACT_ATOMS: atom_id res chain seq x y z
N MET A 1 -3.13 11.32 83.57
CA MET A 1 -3.33 10.70 82.23
C MET A 1 -4.48 11.31 81.42
N LYS A 2 -5.62 11.72 82.03
CA LYS A 2 -6.80 12.24 81.31
C LYS A 2 -6.58 13.53 80.47
N LYS A 3 -5.73 14.48 80.90
CA LYS A 3 -5.48 15.74 80.17
C LYS A 3 -4.57 15.59 78.93
N LYS A 4 -3.68 14.59 78.89
CA LYS A 4 -2.79 14.33 77.74
C LYS A 4 -3.51 13.56 76.62
N SER A 5 -4.46 12.68 76.98
CA SER A 5 -5.28 11.94 76.02
C SER A 5 -6.25 12.84 75.25
N LEU A 6 -6.80 13.88 75.90
CA LEU A 6 -7.66 14.86 75.23
C LEU A 6 -6.90 15.64 74.14
N LEU A 7 -5.67 16.08 74.43
CA LEU A 7 -4.85 16.84 73.48
C LEU A 7 -4.51 16.01 72.23
N ILE A 8 -4.16 14.74 72.41
CA ILE A 8 -3.86 13.81 71.30
C ILE A 8 -5.13 13.57 70.47
N ALA A 9 -6.29 13.39 71.10
CA ALA A 9 -7.56 13.26 70.39
C ALA A 9 -7.92 14.52 69.59
N THR A 10 -7.67 15.72 70.13
CA THR A 10 -7.92 16.99 69.42
C THR A 10 -6.99 17.17 68.22
N ILE A 11 -5.71 16.81 68.34
CA ILE A 11 -4.74 16.87 67.23
C ILE A 11 -5.16 15.91 66.12
N ILE A 12 -5.55 14.68 66.46
CA ILE A 12 -6.03 13.70 65.47
C ILE A 12 -7.33 14.19 64.79
N LEU A 13 -8.26 14.79 65.53
CA LEU A 13 -9.50 15.34 64.95
C LEU A 13 -9.22 16.52 64.01
N MET A 14 -8.25 17.38 64.33
CA MET A 14 -7.81 18.47 63.44
C MET A 14 -7.12 17.93 62.18
N SER A 15 -6.31 16.87 62.29
CA SER A 15 -5.66 16.23 61.15
C SER A 15 -6.66 15.58 60.19
N ILE A 16 -7.73 14.97 60.71
CA ILE A 16 -8.79 14.36 59.89
C ILE A 16 -9.67 15.44 59.25
N GLY A 17 -9.92 16.56 59.94
CA GLY A 17 -10.67 17.69 59.39
C GLY A 17 -9.97 18.39 58.21
N PHE A 18 -8.64 18.43 58.19
CA PHE A 18 -7.86 19.06 57.11
C PHE A 18 -7.73 18.16 55.87
N ALA A 19 -7.85 16.84 56.01
CA ALA A 19 -7.86 15.90 54.87
C ALA A 19 -9.23 15.82 54.17
N ALA A 20 -10.31 16.26 54.84
CA ALA A 20 -11.68 16.19 54.33
C ALA A 20 -12.14 17.43 53.54
N ILE A 21 -11.34 18.51 53.49
CA ILE A 21 -11.51 19.56 52.48
C ILE A 21 -10.99 19.01 51.15
N SER A 22 -11.89 18.37 50.40
CA SER A 22 -11.66 17.99 49.01
C SER A 22 -11.19 19.23 48.24
N THR A 23 -9.88 19.35 48.01
CA THR A 23 -9.35 20.38 47.13
C THR A 23 -9.67 19.97 45.70
N THR A 24 -10.86 20.33 45.22
CA THR A 24 -11.23 20.13 43.83
C THR A 24 -10.34 21.01 42.97
N LEU A 25 -9.37 20.42 42.27
CA LEU A 25 -8.56 21.13 41.29
C LEU A 25 -9.39 21.29 40.02
N ILE A 26 -10.01 22.46 39.86
CA ILE A 26 -10.72 22.82 38.63
C ILE A 26 -9.70 23.45 37.68
N ILE A 27 -9.25 22.70 36.68
CA ILE A 27 -8.40 23.22 35.60
C ILE A 27 -9.33 23.72 34.48
N ASN A 28 -9.59 25.02 34.47
CA ASN A 28 -10.25 25.68 33.34
C ASN A 28 -9.19 26.08 32.31
N GLY A 29 -8.90 25.16 31.39
CA GLY A 29 -8.04 25.42 30.23
C GLY A 29 -8.87 25.46 28.95
N SER A 30 -8.66 26.48 28.12
CA SER A 30 -9.10 26.48 26.73
C SER A 30 -7.90 26.20 25.84
N THR A 31 -7.95 25.17 25.00
CA THR A 31 -6.97 24.96 23.94
C THR A 31 -7.53 25.47 22.62
N THR A 32 -6.72 26.19 21.87
CA THR A 32 -7.04 26.60 20.50
C THR A 32 -6.42 25.61 19.54
N ILE A 33 -7.26 24.90 18.79
CA ILE A 33 -6.84 24.04 17.67
C ILE A 33 -6.94 24.92 16.42
N SER A 34 -5.81 25.17 15.76
CA SER A 34 -5.74 25.93 14.52
C SER A 34 -5.58 25.02 13.32
N GLU A 35 -6.08 25.44 12.16
CA GLU A 35 -5.87 24.78 10.88
C GLU A 35 -4.37 24.73 10.52
N ASN A 36 -3.90 23.57 10.06
CA ASN A 36 -2.56 23.43 9.50
C ASN A 36 -2.60 23.74 7.99
N ASN A 37 -2.76 25.02 7.66
CA ASN A 37 -2.86 25.48 6.27
C ASN A 37 -1.62 25.15 5.43
N ASP A 38 -0.47 24.93 6.06
CA ASP A 38 0.78 24.55 5.38
C ASP A 38 0.75 23.09 4.89
N ASP A 39 -0.06 22.22 5.49
CA ASP A 39 -0.17 20.82 5.07
C ASP A 39 -1.29 20.59 4.04
N PHE A 40 -2.22 21.53 3.83
CA PHE A 40 -3.28 21.36 2.84
C PHE A 40 -2.87 21.86 1.44
N ASP A 41 -2.25 20.96 0.66
CA ASP A 41 -1.75 21.23 -0.68
C ASP A 41 -2.34 20.28 -1.73
N VAL A 42 -3.12 20.85 -2.65
CA VAL A 42 -3.79 20.11 -3.74
C VAL A 42 -3.57 20.87 -5.04
N ILE A 43 -2.95 20.22 -6.00
CA ILE A 43 -2.40 20.85 -7.21
C ILE A 43 -2.56 19.98 -8.45
N PHE A 44 -2.54 20.60 -9.63
CA PHE A 44 -2.30 19.89 -10.88
C PHE A 44 -0.86 19.36 -10.90
N THR A 45 -0.69 18.13 -11.37
CA THR A 45 0.62 17.47 -11.47
C THR A 45 0.90 16.86 -12.84
N ALA A 46 -0.10 16.82 -13.72
CA ALA A 46 0.10 16.49 -15.13
C ALA A 46 -0.96 17.19 -15.99
N ALA A 47 -0.60 17.52 -17.23
CA ALA A 47 -1.52 17.96 -18.25
C ALA A 47 -1.07 17.42 -19.61
N SER A 48 -1.99 16.84 -20.38
CA SER A 48 -1.72 16.28 -21.68
C SER A 48 -2.78 16.69 -22.70
N ARG A 49 -2.35 16.88 -23.95
CA ARG A 49 -3.23 17.15 -25.08
C ARG A 49 -2.99 16.08 -26.14
N ASP A 50 -4.02 15.31 -26.48
CA ASP A 50 -3.92 14.12 -27.35
C ASP A 50 -2.77 13.17 -26.94
N GLY A 51 -2.59 12.94 -25.63
CA GLY A 51 -1.55 12.06 -25.09
C GLY A 51 -0.13 12.64 -25.07
N LYS A 52 0.07 13.90 -25.48
CA LYS A 52 1.37 14.60 -25.36
C LYS A 52 1.40 15.48 -24.12
N ASP A 53 2.47 15.41 -23.34
CA ASP A 53 2.69 16.27 -22.17
C ASP A 53 2.80 17.74 -22.58
N VAL A 54 2.01 18.59 -21.93
CA VAL A 54 1.98 20.04 -22.12
C VAL A 54 2.04 20.79 -20.79
N TYR A 55 2.26 20.10 -19.66
CA TYR A 55 2.13 20.62 -18.30
C TYR A 55 2.82 21.97 -18.10
N ASN A 56 4.12 22.06 -18.42
CA ASN A 56 4.93 23.27 -18.21
C ASN A 56 4.48 24.49 -19.02
N SER A 57 3.67 24.29 -20.07
CA SER A 57 3.19 25.37 -20.94
C SER A 57 1.80 25.88 -20.59
N VAL A 58 1.03 25.08 -19.85
CA VAL A 58 -0.40 25.34 -19.61
C VAL A 58 -0.73 25.55 -18.14
N VAL A 59 0.06 24.98 -17.22
CA VAL A 59 -0.15 25.12 -15.78
C VAL A 59 0.64 26.31 -15.25
N ASP A 60 0.00 27.14 -14.43
CA ASP A 60 0.62 28.32 -13.85
C ASP A 60 1.60 27.98 -12.71
N SER A 61 2.28 29.01 -12.19
CA SER A 61 3.23 28.83 -11.08
C SER A 61 2.55 28.38 -9.77
N THR A 62 1.27 28.68 -9.58
CA THR A 62 0.51 28.22 -8.41
C THR A 62 0.11 26.75 -8.51
N LYS A 63 0.16 26.18 -9.72
CA LYS A 63 -0.30 24.82 -10.05
C LYS A 63 -1.79 24.58 -9.78
N LYS A 64 -2.56 25.66 -9.55
CA LYS A 64 -4.02 25.61 -9.32
C LYS A 64 -4.82 26.09 -10.51
N THR A 65 -4.16 26.67 -11.51
CA THR A 65 -4.77 27.16 -12.73
C THR A 65 -4.11 26.53 -13.94
N LEU A 66 -4.92 26.10 -14.90
CA LEU A 66 -4.46 25.73 -16.24
C LEU A 66 -5.12 26.62 -17.29
N THR A 67 -4.35 27.02 -18.31
CA THR A 67 -4.83 27.79 -19.47
C THR A 67 -4.35 27.12 -20.75
N PHE A 68 -5.27 26.86 -21.68
CA PHE A 68 -4.94 26.18 -22.93
C PHE A 68 -5.82 26.62 -24.11
N GLU A 69 -5.26 26.45 -25.30
CA GLU A 69 -5.95 26.61 -26.57
C GLU A 69 -6.45 25.26 -27.10
N THR A 70 -7.63 25.29 -27.72
CA THR A 70 -8.17 24.15 -28.46
C THR A 70 -7.29 23.85 -29.69
N LYS A 71 -7.11 22.57 -30.01
CA LYS A 71 -6.54 22.18 -31.31
C LYS A 71 -7.44 22.64 -32.46
N GLU A 72 -6.90 22.68 -33.68
CA GLU A 72 -7.69 22.96 -34.88
C GLU A 72 -8.83 21.93 -35.03
N LEU A 73 -10.07 22.41 -34.89
CA LEU A 73 -11.32 21.64 -35.08
C LEU A 73 -12.01 22.14 -36.36
N LYS A 74 -12.22 21.25 -37.34
CA LYS A 74 -12.75 21.58 -38.68
C LYS A 74 -14.15 21.06 -38.90
N THR A 75 -14.46 19.89 -38.35
CA THR A 75 -15.72 19.20 -38.57
C THR A 75 -16.67 19.40 -37.40
N LEU A 76 -17.94 19.66 -37.70
CA LEU A 76 -18.98 19.78 -36.68
C LEU A 76 -19.02 18.51 -35.82
N ASN A 77 -19.15 18.65 -34.50
CA ASN A 77 -19.06 17.59 -33.50
C ASN A 77 -17.67 16.95 -33.33
N GLN A 78 -16.63 17.44 -33.98
CA GLN A 78 -15.26 17.00 -33.70
C GLN A 78 -14.90 17.31 -32.24
N VAL A 79 -14.23 16.37 -31.61
CA VAL A 79 -13.81 16.44 -30.20
C VAL A 79 -12.29 16.58 -30.11
N ASN A 80 -11.83 17.37 -29.14
CA ASN A 80 -10.45 17.45 -28.70
C ASN A 80 -10.40 17.05 -27.22
N LEU A 81 -9.49 16.14 -26.85
CA LEU A 81 -9.36 15.62 -25.49
C LEU A 81 -8.14 16.26 -24.81
N PHE A 82 -8.37 16.77 -23.61
CA PHE A 82 -7.31 17.34 -22.78
C PHE A 82 -7.30 16.64 -21.42
N GLY A 83 -6.30 15.80 -21.19
CA GLY A 83 -6.15 15.07 -19.93
C GLY A 83 -5.41 15.88 -18.88
N TYR A 84 -5.74 15.70 -17.62
CA TYR A 84 -5.02 16.30 -16.49
C TYR A 84 -4.98 15.34 -15.30
N LYS A 85 -4.08 15.62 -14.36
CA LYS A 85 -3.98 14.91 -13.08
C LYS A 85 -3.90 15.89 -11.93
N ILE A 86 -4.63 15.60 -10.85
CA ILE A 86 -4.64 16.36 -9.61
C ILE A 86 -4.05 15.47 -8.52
N THR A 87 -3.19 16.02 -7.68
CA THR A 87 -2.58 15.31 -6.56
C THR A 87 -2.88 16.04 -5.27
N ASN A 88 -3.30 15.29 -4.25
CA ASN A 88 -3.41 15.76 -2.88
C ASN A 88 -2.10 15.45 -2.15
N ASN A 89 -1.23 16.44 -1.97
CA ASN A 89 0.04 16.30 -1.26
C ASN A 89 -0.12 16.30 0.27
N SER A 90 -1.33 16.60 0.75
CA SER A 90 -1.64 16.71 2.18
C SER A 90 -1.52 15.37 2.88
N SER A 91 -0.98 15.40 4.10
CA SER A 91 -0.88 14.21 4.94
C SER A 91 -2.07 14.11 5.88
N ASN A 92 -2.65 15.24 6.31
CA ASN A 92 -3.70 15.26 7.33
C ASN A 92 -5.12 15.29 6.76
N TYR A 93 -5.28 15.58 5.46
CA TYR A 93 -6.59 15.87 4.88
C TYR A 93 -6.83 15.10 3.58
N ASP A 94 -8.02 14.53 3.45
CA ASP A 94 -8.58 14.23 2.14
C ASP A 94 -9.01 15.54 1.46
N ALA A 95 -9.17 15.53 0.15
CA ALA A 95 -9.51 16.73 -0.61
C ALA A 95 -10.75 16.48 -1.46
N GLU A 96 -11.83 17.19 -1.18
CA GLU A 96 -12.93 17.30 -2.14
C GLU A 96 -12.54 18.33 -3.20
N VAL A 97 -12.56 17.92 -4.47
CA VAL A 97 -12.06 18.70 -5.59
C VAL A 97 -13.13 18.94 -6.63
N LYS A 98 -13.22 20.18 -7.07
CA LYS A 98 -14.04 20.59 -8.22
C LYS A 98 -13.18 21.39 -9.20
N VAL A 99 -13.17 20.93 -10.44
CA VAL A 99 -12.49 21.64 -11.53
C VAL A 99 -13.50 22.52 -12.24
N VAL A 100 -13.28 23.83 -12.21
CA VAL A 100 -14.17 24.81 -12.85
C VAL A 100 -13.48 25.41 -14.05
N CYS A 101 -14.06 25.21 -15.22
CA CYS A 101 -13.56 25.73 -16.49
C CYS A 101 -14.45 26.83 -17.04
N GLY A 102 -13.84 27.81 -17.69
CA GLY A 102 -14.54 28.84 -18.45
C GLY A 102 -13.66 29.45 -19.54
N PRO A 103 -14.23 30.30 -20.40
CA PRO A 103 -13.46 31.11 -21.34
C PRO A 103 -12.42 31.92 -20.56
N LYS A 104 -11.23 32.07 -21.14
CA LYS A 104 -10.21 32.98 -20.59
C LYS A 104 -10.81 34.38 -20.37
N ALA A 105 -10.37 35.09 -19.33
CA ALA A 105 -10.88 36.41 -19.01
C ALA A 105 -10.88 37.34 -20.24
N ASN A 106 -11.99 38.06 -20.43
CA ASN A 106 -12.25 38.95 -21.58
C ASN A 106 -12.38 38.25 -22.95
N THR A 107 -12.61 36.93 -22.97
CA THR A 107 -12.94 36.18 -24.19
C THR A 107 -14.36 35.61 -24.12
N THR A 108 -14.93 35.28 -25.27
CA THR A 108 -16.22 34.59 -25.38
C THR A 108 -16.06 33.38 -26.27
N THR A 109 -16.53 32.22 -25.84
CA THR A 109 -16.60 31.02 -26.68
C THR A 109 -17.91 31.03 -27.46
N LYS A 110 -17.81 30.80 -28.77
CA LYS A 110 -18.92 30.81 -29.73
C LYS A 110 -18.99 29.49 -30.51
N TYR A 111 -17.85 28.84 -30.70
CA TYR A 111 -17.69 27.70 -31.59
C TYR A 111 -17.56 26.38 -30.84
N THR A 112 -17.05 26.40 -29.61
CA THR A 112 -16.82 25.19 -28.81
C THR A 112 -17.55 25.18 -27.47
N THR A 113 -17.75 23.98 -26.94
CA THR A 113 -18.16 23.72 -25.55
C THR A 113 -17.08 22.92 -24.85
N ILE A 114 -16.99 23.07 -23.52
CA ILE A 114 -16.10 22.29 -22.66
C ILE A 114 -16.93 21.56 -21.61
N GLU A 115 -16.74 20.25 -21.54
CA GLU A 115 -17.26 19.40 -20.48
C GLU A 115 -16.08 18.78 -19.74
N ASN A 116 -16.24 18.58 -18.42
CA ASN A 116 -15.22 17.95 -17.59
C ASN A 116 -15.69 16.58 -17.15
N ASP A 117 -14.86 15.56 -17.42
CA ASP A 117 -15.05 14.19 -16.98
C ASP A 117 -13.94 13.87 -15.98
N LEU A 118 -14.29 13.77 -14.68
CA LEU A 118 -13.34 13.41 -13.62
C LEU A 118 -13.39 11.89 -13.42
N ASP A 119 -12.24 11.24 -13.42
CA ASP A 119 -12.16 9.79 -13.27
C ASP A 119 -12.47 9.38 -11.83
N GLY A 120 -13.67 8.87 -11.60
CA GLY A 120 -14.08 8.29 -10.32
C GLY A 120 -15.51 8.67 -9.93
N ASN A 121 -16.21 7.74 -9.30
CA ASN A 121 -17.58 7.97 -8.82
C ASN A 121 -17.67 8.96 -7.64
N THR A 122 -16.55 9.59 -7.25
CA THR A 122 -16.43 10.51 -6.10
C THR A 122 -15.50 11.66 -6.43
N ASN A 123 -15.83 12.88 -6.01
CA ASN A 123 -14.96 14.07 -6.15
C ASN A 123 -13.89 14.18 -5.04
N VAL A 124 -13.65 13.11 -4.27
CA VAL A 124 -12.74 13.13 -3.13
C VAL A 124 -11.45 12.41 -3.49
N ILE A 125 -10.32 13.12 -3.37
CA ILE A 125 -8.96 12.59 -3.52
C ILE A 125 -8.39 12.37 -2.13
N LYS A 126 -8.09 11.11 -1.80
CA LYS A 126 -7.52 10.78 -0.50
C LYS A 126 -6.15 11.45 -0.31
N ALA A 127 -5.79 11.70 0.95
CA ALA A 127 -4.46 12.17 1.34
C ALA A 127 -3.37 11.34 0.63
N LYS A 128 -2.40 12.02 0.02
CA LYS A 128 -1.30 11.44 -0.77
C LYS A 128 -1.69 10.65 -2.02
N GLU A 129 -2.94 10.73 -2.47
CA GLU A 129 -3.39 10.12 -3.72
C GLU A 129 -3.53 11.14 -4.86
N SER A 130 -3.82 10.63 -6.05
CA SER A 130 -4.07 11.45 -7.25
C SER A 130 -5.29 10.94 -8.00
N MET A 131 -5.93 11.84 -8.73
CA MET A 131 -7.08 11.58 -9.59
C MET A 131 -6.83 12.18 -10.97
N THR A 132 -7.23 11.47 -12.01
CA THR A 132 -7.16 11.94 -13.39
C THR A 132 -8.51 12.49 -13.85
N GLY A 133 -8.49 13.30 -14.90
CA GLY A 133 -9.69 13.77 -15.55
C GLY A 133 -9.40 14.20 -16.98
N THR A 134 -10.47 14.33 -17.76
CA THR A 134 -10.40 14.70 -19.17
C THR A 134 -11.40 15.81 -19.47
N PHE A 135 -10.93 16.91 -20.03
CA PHE A 135 -11.82 17.87 -20.67
C PHE A 135 -12.16 17.39 -22.08
N VAL A 136 -13.46 17.36 -22.36
CA VAL A 136 -14.03 17.05 -23.67
C VAL A 136 -14.43 18.36 -24.32
N ILE A 137 -13.62 18.83 -25.27
CA ILE A 137 -13.92 20.04 -26.02
C ILE A 137 -14.58 19.66 -27.35
N LYS A 138 -15.81 20.14 -27.58
CA LYS A 138 -16.58 19.79 -28.78
C LYS A 138 -16.86 21.01 -29.65
N LEU A 139 -16.64 20.89 -30.96
CA LEU A 139 -17.05 21.92 -31.93
C LEU A 139 -18.57 21.87 -32.15
N ILE A 140 -19.29 22.89 -31.69
CA ILE A 140 -20.75 23.02 -31.83
C ILE A 140 -21.16 23.94 -32.99
N LYS A 141 -20.23 24.74 -33.52
CA LYS A 141 -20.50 25.64 -34.65
C LYS A 141 -19.24 25.83 -35.50
N THR A 142 -19.38 25.85 -36.82
CA THR A 142 -18.26 26.09 -37.74
C THR A 142 -17.99 27.59 -37.90
N ALA A 143 -16.71 27.94 -38.11
CA ALA A 143 -16.27 29.31 -38.36
C ALA A 143 -16.01 29.55 -39.85
N THR A 144 -16.33 30.74 -40.36
CA THR A 144 -16.03 31.17 -41.74
C THR A 144 -14.65 31.79 -41.89
N LYS A 145 -13.95 32.02 -40.76
CA LYS A 145 -12.57 32.48 -40.63
C LYS A 145 -11.93 31.80 -39.42
N ASN A 146 -10.60 31.68 -39.39
CA ASN A 146 -9.88 31.11 -38.24
C ASN A 146 -10.24 31.89 -36.96
N ALA A 147 -10.60 31.15 -35.92
CA ALA A 147 -10.88 31.67 -34.59
C ALA A 147 -10.15 30.80 -33.57
N THR A 148 -9.57 31.43 -32.56
CA THR A 148 -8.90 30.75 -31.44
C THR A 148 -9.75 30.95 -30.20
N GLU A 149 -10.09 29.86 -29.51
CA GLU A 149 -10.79 29.88 -28.24
C GLU A 149 -9.86 29.33 -27.15
N GLU A 150 -9.69 30.11 -26.09
CA GLU A 150 -8.85 29.80 -24.94
C GLU A 150 -9.72 29.50 -23.73
N TYR A 151 -9.35 28.46 -22.98
CA TYR A 151 -10.00 28.07 -21.75
C TYR A 151 -9.06 28.26 -20.57
N THR A 152 -9.63 28.71 -19.44
CA THR A 152 -8.96 28.71 -18.14
C THR A 152 -9.75 27.82 -17.19
N CYS A 153 -9.09 26.85 -16.57
CA CYS A 153 -9.68 26.00 -15.55
C CYS A 153 -8.95 26.17 -14.21
N THR A 154 -9.71 26.16 -13.13
CA THR A 154 -9.23 26.40 -11.76
C THR A 154 -9.66 25.29 -10.81
N LEU A 155 -8.79 24.97 -9.86
CA LEU A 155 -9.09 24.05 -8.77
C LEU A 155 -9.84 24.77 -7.65
N GLN A 156 -11.02 24.25 -7.31
CA GLN A 156 -11.71 24.53 -6.05
C GLN A 156 -11.55 23.31 -5.15
N VAL A 157 -10.99 23.51 -3.96
CA VAL A 157 -10.61 22.43 -3.05
C VAL A 157 -11.14 22.69 -1.65
N ASN A 158 -11.76 21.68 -1.04
CA ASN A 158 -12.17 21.69 0.37
C ASN A 158 -11.46 20.55 1.09
N ALA A 159 -10.93 20.84 2.28
CA ALA A 159 -10.34 19.83 3.13
C ALA A 159 -11.43 18.94 3.74
N VAL A 160 -11.16 17.63 3.79
CA VAL A 160 -12.01 16.64 4.45
C VAL A 160 -11.18 16.01 5.57
N GLU A 161 -11.69 16.08 6.79
CA GLU A 161 -11.01 15.63 8.00
C GLU A 161 -10.76 14.12 8.01
N ARG A 162 -9.66 13.70 8.65
CA ARG A 162 -9.25 12.30 8.80
C ARG A 162 -8.89 11.99 10.25
N ASN A 163 -8.99 10.71 10.61
CA ASN A 163 -8.54 10.19 11.90
C ASN A 163 -7.14 9.56 11.85
N SER A 164 -6.48 9.57 10.67
CA SER A 164 -5.14 9.03 10.47
C SER A 164 -4.40 9.75 9.32
N LEU A 165 -3.07 9.81 9.42
CA LEU A 165 -2.21 10.37 8.38
C LEU A 165 -2.36 9.58 7.07
N GLY A 166 -2.44 10.30 5.95
CA GLY A 166 -2.24 9.77 4.62
C GLY A 166 -0.77 9.37 4.44
N THR A 167 -0.56 8.12 4.05
CA THR A 167 0.75 7.60 3.69
C THR A 167 1.03 7.87 2.22
N ASP A 168 2.24 8.32 1.88
CA ASP A 168 2.67 8.50 0.50
C ASP A 168 2.48 7.18 -0.27
N ASN A 169 1.39 7.07 -1.04
CA ASN A 169 1.16 5.97 -1.98
C ASN A 169 2.00 6.13 -3.25
N ASN A 170 3.03 7.00 -3.22
CA ASN A 170 4.01 7.12 -4.28
C ASN A 170 4.94 5.92 -4.18
N SER A 171 4.66 4.90 -4.99
CA SER A 171 5.36 3.61 -5.07
C SER A 171 6.88 3.79 -5.11
N THR A 172 7.52 3.79 -3.94
CA THR A 172 8.97 3.93 -3.84
C THR A 172 9.58 2.57 -4.10
N ILE A 173 10.27 2.43 -5.24
CA ILE A 173 11.03 1.23 -5.56
C ILE A 173 12.50 1.50 -5.24
N THR A 174 13.08 0.72 -4.33
CA THR A 174 14.51 0.78 -4.00
C THR A 174 15.18 -0.54 -4.35
N LYS A 175 16.44 -0.53 -4.78
CA LYS A 175 17.21 -1.75 -5.07
C LYS A 175 18.66 -1.66 -4.60
N THR A 176 19.23 -2.79 -4.22
CA THR A 176 20.68 -2.90 -3.94
C THR A 176 21.49 -3.28 -5.18
N GLY A 177 20.83 -3.86 -6.18
CA GLY A 177 21.43 -4.33 -7.43
C GLY A 177 20.42 -5.08 -8.29
N THR A 178 20.90 -5.90 -9.23
CA THR A 178 20.08 -6.63 -10.21
C THR A 178 20.49 -8.10 -10.40
N ASN A 179 21.45 -8.59 -9.61
CA ASN A 179 21.90 -9.97 -9.61
C ASN A 179 21.03 -10.82 -8.69
N ILE A 180 21.13 -12.15 -8.82
CA ILE A 180 20.51 -13.07 -7.87
C ILE A 180 21.03 -12.78 -6.46
N GLY A 181 20.11 -12.65 -5.51
CA GLY A 181 20.38 -12.28 -4.13
C GLY A 181 20.40 -10.77 -3.83
N ASP A 182 20.39 -9.90 -4.85
CA ASP A 182 20.16 -8.48 -4.62
C ASP A 182 18.71 -8.23 -4.16
N GLN A 183 18.51 -7.16 -3.40
CA GLN A 183 17.22 -6.80 -2.84
C GLN A 183 16.51 -5.77 -3.71
N ILE A 184 15.20 -5.94 -3.92
CA ILE A 184 14.29 -4.93 -4.44
C ILE A 184 13.19 -4.73 -3.39
N CYS A 185 12.90 -3.49 -3.00
CA CYS A 185 11.78 -3.16 -2.15
C CYS A 185 10.74 -2.35 -2.91
N LEU A 186 9.49 -2.76 -2.78
CA LEU A 186 8.29 -2.09 -3.23
C LEU A 186 7.66 -1.46 -1.98
N ASN A 187 7.91 -0.17 -1.76
CA ASN A 187 7.56 0.51 -0.51
C ASN A 187 8.16 -0.22 0.72
N THR A 188 7.33 -0.73 1.62
CA THR A 188 7.76 -1.49 2.82
C THR A 188 8.04 -2.96 2.53
N GLU A 189 7.59 -3.48 1.38
CA GLU A 189 7.69 -4.89 1.02
C GLU A 189 9.01 -5.14 0.30
N CYS A 190 9.89 -5.95 0.88
CA CYS A 190 11.21 -6.21 0.31
C CYS A 190 11.35 -7.65 -0.19
N PHE A 191 12.12 -7.85 -1.25
CA PHE A 191 12.30 -9.15 -1.90
C PHE A 191 13.74 -9.36 -2.30
N TYR A 192 14.20 -10.61 -2.31
CA TYR A 192 15.48 -11.02 -2.90
C TYR A 192 15.23 -11.55 -4.31
N ILE A 193 16.02 -11.10 -5.29
CA ILE A 193 15.93 -11.61 -6.65
C ILE A 193 16.36 -13.08 -6.68
N ILE A 194 15.48 -13.96 -7.15
CA ILE A 194 15.75 -15.40 -7.33
C ILE A 194 15.91 -15.80 -8.80
N ASN A 195 15.33 -15.02 -9.72
CA ASN A 195 15.56 -15.14 -11.16
C ASN A 195 15.54 -13.75 -11.80
N ASN A 196 16.49 -13.47 -12.68
CA ASN A 196 16.59 -12.22 -13.43
C ASN A 196 16.77 -12.45 -14.94
N THR A 197 16.34 -13.59 -15.46
CA THR A 197 16.34 -13.88 -16.91
C THR A 197 15.09 -13.31 -17.59
N GLY A 198 15.20 -13.01 -18.89
CA GLY A 198 14.10 -12.40 -19.66
C GLY A 198 13.76 -10.97 -19.22
N ASP A 199 12.49 -10.60 -19.33
CA ASP A 199 12.01 -9.23 -19.10
C ASP A 199 11.51 -8.97 -17.67
N ASN A 200 11.55 -9.99 -16.81
CA ASN A 200 11.00 -9.93 -15.45
C ASN A 200 12.06 -10.20 -14.38
N TYR A 201 11.80 -9.71 -13.17
CA TYR A 201 12.41 -10.22 -11.95
C TYR A 201 11.43 -11.17 -11.26
N THR A 202 11.88 -12.37 -10.93
CA THR A 202 11.20 -13.24 -9.96
C THR A 202 11.92 -13.09 -8.63
N MET A 203 11.19 -12.81 -7.57
CA MET A 203 11.79 -12.42 -6.29
C MET A 203 11.07 -13.10 -5.13
N LEU A 204 11.82 -13.57 -4.14
CA LEU A 204 11.29 -14.16 -2.90
C LEU A 204 11.17 -13.07 -1.83
N ALA A 205 10.04 -13.00 -1.14
CA ALA A 205 9.81 -12.08 -0.03
C ALA A 205 10.92 -12.18 1.01
N LYS A 206 11.32 -11.06 1.59
CA LYS A 206 12.37 -11.02 2.62
C LYS A 206 11.89 -11.69 3.90
N TYR A 207 10.62 -11.51 4.23
CA TYR A 207 9.98 -12.06 5.43
C TYR A 207 8.70 -12.82 5.08
N ASN A 208 8.20 -13.62 6.03
CA ASN A 208 6.86 -14.18 5.89
C ASN A 208 5.81 -13.07 6.09
N LEU A 209 4.60 -13.34 5.62
CA LEU A 209 3.45 -12.48 5.88
C LEU A 209 3.05 -12.53 7.35
N TYR A 210 2.62 -11.39 7.88
CA TYR A 210 2.02 -11.27 9.19
C TYR A 210 0.57 -11.74 9.14
N VAL A 211 0.42 -13.06 9.22
CA VAL A 211 -0.84 -13.81 9.24
C VAL A 211 -0.76 -14.92 10.27
N GLY A 212 -1.89 -15.47 10.69
CA GLY A 212 -1.90 -16.61 11.60
C GLY A 212 -1.40 -16.27 13.01
N GLY A 213 -0.61 -17.16 13.57
CA GLY A 213 -0.37 -17.19 15.00
C GLY A 213 0.98 -17.77 15.35
N ARG A 214 1.09 -18.26 16.58
CA ARG A 214 2.21 -19.04 17.06
C ARG A 214 1.69 -20.16 17.95
N TYR A 215 2.47 -21.22 18.08
CA TYR A 215 2.21 -22.17 19.15
C TYR A 215 2.81 -21.69 20.45
N ASP A 216 2.01 -21.69 21.50
CA ASP A 216 2.45 -21.44 22.86
C ASP A 216 2.66 -22.79 23.56
N GLY A 217 3.92 -23.15 23.77
CA GLY A 217 4.28 -24.43 24.39
C GLY A 217 3.91 -24.53 25.86
N ASP A 218 3.73 -23.40 26.56
CA ASP A 218 3.33 -23.40 27.96
C ASP A 218 1.81 -23.62 28.10
N LEU A 219 1.03 -23.14 27.12
CA LEU A 219 -0.42 -23.32 27.06
C LEU A 219 -0.83 -24.57 26.26
N GLU A 220 0.11 -25.19 25.55
CA GLU A 220 -0.14 -26.23 24.55
C GLU A 220 -1.23 -25.84 23.53
N GLU A 221 -1.31 -24.55 23.20
CA GLU A 221 -2.37 -23.99 22.36
C GLU A 221 -1.80 -23.08 21.26
N TYR A 222 -2.53 -23.02 20.15
CA TYR A 222 -2.27 -22.05 19.09
C TYR A 222 -2.92 -20.71 19.43
N VAL A 223 -2.09 -19.67 19.57
CA VAL A 223 -2.56 -18.32 19.90
C VAL A 223 -2.31 -17.36 18.74
N PRO A 224 -3.22 -16.40 18.48
CA PRO A 224 -2.97 -15.32 17.55
C PRO A 224 -1.66 -14.60 17.90
N TYR A 225 -0.88 -14.24 16.88
CA TYR A 225 0.39 -13.57 17.10
C TYR A 225 0.21 -12.05 17.02
N GLY A 226 0.58 -11.34 18.09
CA GLY A 226 0.44 -9.89 18.22
C GLY A 226 -0.99 -9.37 18.05
N ASN A 227 -1.15 -8.07 17.89
CA ASN A 227 -2.43 -7.40 18.12
C ASN A 227 -3.26 -7.23 16.85
N GLU A 228 -2.64 -7.24 15.66
CA GLU A 228 -3.32 -7.08 14.37
C GLU A 228 -2.57 -7.84 13.26
N GLN A 229 -3.22 -8.79 12.58
CA GLN A 229 -2.69 -9.44 11.38
C GLN A 229 -2.78 -8.48 10.20
N THR A 230 -1.65 -7.99 9.69
CA THR A 230 -1.63 -6.99 8.61
C THR A 230 -1.79 -7.62 7.22
N GLY A 231 -1.39 -8.88 7.06
CA GLY A 231 -1.28 -9.56 5.77
C GLY A 231 -0.12 -9.07 4.89
N LEU A 232 0.79 -8.27 5.44
CA LEU A 232 2.02 -7.78 4.78
C LEU A 232 3.26 -8.44 5.39
N GLN A 233 4.43 -8.28 4.78
CA GLN A 233 5.67 -8.81 5.36
C GLN A 233 5.98 -8.18 6.73
N ASP A 234 6.45 -9.00 7.67
CA ASP A 234 6.93 -8.51 8.96
C ASP A 234 8.14 -9.33 9.44
N ALA A 235 9.17 -8.62 9.90
CA ALA A 235 10.44 -9.22 10.30
C ALA A 235 10.33 -10.18 11.50
N SER A 236 9.26 -10.09 12.28
CA SER A 236 9.00 -10.99 13.39
C SER A 236 8.32 -12.31 12.97
N MET A 237 7.88 -12.43 11.71
CA MET A 237 7.29 -13.66 11.14
C MET A 237 8.39 -14.60 10.64
N THR A 238 8.99 -15.33 11.56
CA THR A 238 10.15 -16.20 11.28
C THR A 238 9.76 -17.63 10.91
N GLY A 239 8.47 -17.96 10.91
CA GLY A 239 7.98 -19.33 10.75
C GLY A 239 7.76 -20.06 12.07
N HIS A 240 8.18 -19.53 13.22
CA HIS A 240 7.60 -19.91 14.52
C HIS A 240 6.52 -18.94 14.98
N ASN A 241 6.58 -17.72 14.46
CA ASN A 241 5.54 -16.72 14.50
C ASN A 241 5.01 -16.53 13.08
N GLY A 242 3.73 -16.18 12.98
CA GLY A 242 3.07 -15.98 11.71
C GLY A 242 2.80 -17.28 10.96
N VAL A 243 2.46 -18.33 11.71
CA VAL A 243 2.42 -19.71 11.20
C VAL A 243 0.99 -20.08 10.84
N VAL A 244 0.81 -20.87 9.79
CA VAL A 244 -0.51 -21.20 9.25
C VAL A 244 -0.54 -22.61 8.69
N ALA A 245 -1.72 -23.23 8.72
CA ALA A 245 -1.94 -24.47 7.97
C ALA A 245 -1.85 -24.17 6.47
N TYR A 246 -1.24 -25.09 5.72
CA TYR A 246 -1.15 -24.97 4.28
C TYR A 246 -2.54 -25.12 3.64
N SER A 247 -3.25 -26.17 4.03
CA SER A 247 -4.57 -26.49 3.47
C SER A 247 -5.23 -27.62 4.26
N GLU A 248 -6.54 -27.54 4.44
CA GLU A 248 -7.36 -28.70 4.87
C GLU A 248 -7.69 -29.65 3.72
N ASN A 249 -7.56 -29.19 2.47
CA ASN A 249 -7.99 -29.89 1.26
C ASN A 249 -6.81 -30.59 0.54
N GLY A 250 -5.85 -31.13 1.30
CA GLY A 250 -4.69 -31.84 0.76
C GLY A 250 -3.54 -30.93 0.28
N ASN A 251 -2.62 -31.48 -0.51
CA ASN A 251 -1.33 -30.85 -0.82
C ASN A 251 -1.31 -30.01 -2.12
N SER A 252 -2.42 -29.95 -2.85
CA SER A 252 -2.50 -29.15 -4.08
C SER A 252 -2.54 -27.66 -3.79
N TYR A 253 -1.59 -26.90 -4.34
CA TYR A 253 -1.55 -25.45 -4.18
C TYR A 253 -2.79 -24.75 -4.74
N GLY A 254 -3.29 -25.20 -5.88
CA GLY A 254 -4.41 -24.55 -6.60
C GLY A 254 -5.70 -24.43 -5.79
N THR A 255 -5.90 -25.33 -4.82
CA THR A 255 -7.08 -25.44 -3.95
C THR A 255 -6.72 -25.26 -2.47
N SER A 256 -5.55 -24.72 -2.18
CA SER A 256 -5.03 -24.58 -0.81
C SER A 256 -5.50 -23.28 -0.15
N SER A 257 -5.67 -23.33 1.18
CA SER A 257 -5.86 -22.11 1.99
C SER A 257 -4.65 -21.19 1.91
N ALA A 258 -3.45 -21.74 1.72
CA ALA A 258 -2.22 -21.00 1.43
C ALA A 258 -2.42 -20.00 0.27
N LYS A 259 -3.01 -20.49 -0.83
CA LYS A 259 -3.34 -19.69 -2.00
C LYS A 259 -4.53 -18.77 -1.75
N ASP A 260 -5.68 -19.34 -1.40
CA ASP A 260 -6.98 -18.65 -1.47
C ASP A 260 -7.20 -17.65 -0.32
N ASN A 261 -6.57 -17.85 0.84
CA ASN A 261 -6.71 -16.95 1.97
C ASN A 261 -5.54 -15.96 2.04
N TYR A 262 -4.30 -16.46 2.01
CA TYR A 262 -3.12 -15.63 2.30
C TYR A 262 -2.53 -14.98 1.06
N ILE A 263 -2.30 -15.73 -0.02
CA ILE A 263 -1.77 -15.14 -1.27
C ILE A 263 -2.80 -14.21 -1.93
N THR A 264 -4.07 -14.60 -1.99
CA THR A 264 -5.14 -13.71 -2.49
C THR A 264 -5.25 -12.43 -1.66
N GLY A 265 -5.19 -12.55 -0.32
CA GLY A 265 -5.17 -11.38 0.56
C GLY A 265 -3.98 -10.47 0.30
N TYR A 266 -2.79 -11.05 0.11
CA TYR A 266 -1.56 -10.31 -0.17
C TYR A 266 -1.58 -9.62 -1.54
N ILE A 267 -2.12 -10.26 -2.58
CA ILE A 267 -2.36 -9.64 -3.91
C ILE A 267 -3.17 -8.36 -3.73
N GLY A 268 -4.31 -8.42 -3.04
CA GLY A 268 -5.14 -7.23 -2.80
C GLY A 268 -4.39 -6.13 -2.03
N LYS A 269 -3.46 -6.49 -1.14
CA LYS A 269 -2.60 -5.50 -0.47
C LYS A 269 -1.60 -4.86 -1.45
N LEU A 270 -0.95 -5.65 -2.31
CA LEU A 270 -0.02 -5.14 -3.32
C LEU A 270 -0.71 -4.25 -4.36
N GLU A 271 -1.92 -4.61 -4.79
CA GLU A 271 -2.74 -3.80 -5.71
C GLU A 271 -3.10 -2.43 -5.09
N ASN A 272 -3.46 -2.42 -3.80
CA ASN A 272 -3.77 -1.17 -3.08
C ASN A 272 -2.56 -0.21 -3.01
N LEU A 273 -1.34 -0.74 -3.11
CA LEU A 273 -0.10 0.06 -3.11
C LEU A 273 0.25 0.60 -4.50
N LYS A 274 -0.57 0.30 -5.52
CA LYS A 274 -0.58 0.91 -6.87
C LYS A 274 0.80 1.01 -7.54
N TYR A 275 1.61 -0.04 -7.47
CA TYR A 275 2.98 -0.09 -8.01
C TYR A 275 3.04 0.10 -9.53
N ASN A 276 3.11 1.34 -10.03
CA ASN A 276 3.32 1.69 -11.45
C ASN A 276 2.48 0.88 -12.46
N GLY A 277 1.26 0.47 -12.10
CA GLY A 277 0.38 -0.33 -12.97
C GLY A 277 0.80 -1.79 -13.16
N VAL A 278 1.56 -2.36 -12.21
CA VAL A 278 1.78 -3.81 -12.15
C VAL A 278 0.46 -4.52 -11.85
N ASP A 279 0.13 -5.51 -12.68
CA ASP A 279 -0.98 -6.42 -12.47
C ASP A 279 -0.53 -7.58 -11.57
N PHE A 280 -0.96 -7.56 -10.31
CA PHE A 280 -0.70 -8.63 -9.36
C PHE A 280 -1.84 -9.63 -9.41
N ASN A 281 -1.53 -10.88 -9.71
CA ASN A 281 -2.50 -11.96 -9.79
C ASN A 281 -1.81 -13.28 -9.39
N HIS A 282 -2.51 -14.41 -9.47
CA HIS A 282 -1.96 -15.70 -9.06
C HIS A 282 -0.84 -16.25 -9.97
N ASP A 283 -0.62 -15.67 -11.15
CA ASP A 283 0.52 -16.00 -12.01
C ASP A 283 1.77 -15.21 -11.59
N THR A 284 1.59 -14.00 -11.06
CA THR A 284 2.69 -13.11 -10.63
C THR A 284 2.96 -13.14 -9.12
N VAL A 285 2.04 -13.65 -8.29
CA VAL A 285 2.19 -13.80 -6.85
C VAL A 285 1.79 -15.20 -6.40
N ARG A 286 2.73 -15.93 -5.81
CA ARG A 286 2.57 -17.34 -5.41
C ARG A 286 3.55 -17.75 -4.34
N LEU A 287 3.58 -19.01 -3.92
CA LEU A 287 4.71 -19.55 -3.14
C LEU A 287 5.85 -19.99 -4.06
N ILE A 288 7.03 -20.18 -3.48
CA ILE A 288 8.21 -20.68 -4.21
C ILE A 288 8.03 -22.15 -4.61
N THR A 289 8.65 -22.55 -5.73
CA THR A 289 8.67 -23.95 -6.18
C THR A 289 9.94 -24.69 -5.71
N LYS A 290 9.88 -26.02 -5.68
CA LYS A 290 11.05 -26.89 -5.45
C LYS A 290 12.18 -26.59 -6.45
N ASP A 291 11.87 -26.40 -7.72
CA ASP A 291 12.89 -26.18 -8.76
C ASP A 291 13.59 -24.82 -8.61
N GLU A 292 12.88 -23.81 -8.13
CA GLU A 292 13.46 -22.53 -7.76
C GLU A 292 14.40 -22.66 -6.55
N LEU A 293 14.02 -23.45 -5.53
CA LEU A 293 14.89 -23.76 -4.40
C LEU A 293 16.15 -24.49 -4.83
N THR A 294 16.04 -25.48 -5.71
CA THR A 294 17.20 -26.20 -6.27
C THR A 294 18.11 -25.25 -7.05
N SER A 295 17.54 -24.32 -7.82
CA SER A 295 18.30 -23.29 -8.55
C SER A 295 19.03 -22.31 -7.62
N LEU A 296 18.55 -22.15 -6.39
CA LEU A 296 19.17 -21.36 -5.33
C LEU A 296 20.21 -22.16 -4.52
N GLY A 297 20.38 -23.46 -4.77
CA GLY A 297 21.38 -24.32 -4.14
C GLY A 297 20.85 -25.23 -3.04
N CYS A 298 19.53 -25.43 -2.93
CA CYS A 298 19.00 -26.52 -2.12
C CYS A 298 19.16 -27.87 -2.82
N SER A 299 19.35 -28.93 -2.04
CA SER A 299 19.47 -30.32 -2.49
C SER A 299 18.28 -31.12 -1.95
N VAL A 300 17.50 -31.70 -2.86
CA VAL A 300 16.40 -32.62 -2.52
C VAL A 300 16.95 -33.94 -2.04
N ASP A 301 18.01 -34.44 -2.68
CA ASP A 301 18.64 -35.72 -2.33
C ASP A 301 19.24 -35.70 -0.92
N ASP A 302 19.84 -34.57 -0.54
CA ASP A 302 20.42 -34.36 0.78
C ASP A 302 19.45 -33.72 1.79
N ALA A 303 18.19 -33.47 1.38
CA ALA A 303 17.14 -32.84 2.19
C ALA A 303 17.59 -31.53 2.89
N THR A 304 18.34 -30.69 2.19
CA THR A 304 18.93 -29.47 2.79
C THR A 304 19.03 -28.28 1.85
N CYS A 305 18.85 -27.09 2.40
CA CYS A 305 19.11 -25.80 1.78
C CYS A 305 20.40 -25.14 2.26
N THR A 306 21.14 -25.73 3.20
CA THR A 306 22.39 -25.14 3.74
C THR A 306 23.52 -25.06 2.70
N GLY A 307 23.42 -25.82 1.60
CA GLY A 307 24.31 -25.71 0.43
C GLY A 307 24.11 -24.42 -0.39
N SER A 308 23.01 -23.69 -0.15
CA SER A 308 22.80 -22.40 -0.79
C SER A 308 23.83 -21.37 -0.30
N LYS A 309 24.42 -20.63 -1.25
CA LYS A 309 25.25 -19.45 -0.93
C LYS A 309 24.44 -18.28 -0.34
N TYR A 310 23.12 -18.40 -0.30
CA TYR A 310 22.20 -17.38 0.17
C TYR A 310 21.50 -17.85 1.45
N SER A 311 22.02 -17.46 2.61
CA SER A 311 21.44 -17.87 3.90
C SER A 311 19.97 -17.44 4.07
N TRP A 312 19.54 -16.36 3.41
CA TRP A 312 18.15 -15.91 3.43
C TRP A 312 17.17 -16.88 2.76
N VAL A 313 17.65 -17.89 2.00
CA VAL A 313 16.80 -18.96 1.44
C VAL A 313 16.19 -19.79 2.56
N TYR A 314 16.95 -20.05 3.63
CA TYR A 314 16.54 -20.91 4.72
C TYR A 314 16.56 -20.24 6.09
N SER A 315 16.75 -18.93 6.20
CA SER A 315 16.75 -18.23 7.49
C SER A 315 15.38 -18.12 8.18
N THR A 316 14.33 -18.60 7.52
CA THR A 316 12.92 -18.45 7.91
C THR A 316 12.20 -19.71 7.47
N SER A 317 11.31 -20.25 8.31
CA SER A 317 10.54 -21.45 7.96
C SER A 317 9.28 -21.10 7.15
N TYR A 318 9.04 -21.76 6.01
CA TYR A 318 7.88 -21.48 5.16
C TYR A 318 7.44 -22.66 4.29
N TRP A 319 6.17 -22.61 3.89
CA TRP A 319 5.57 -23.52 2.91
C TRP A 319 6.00 -23.19 1.47
N THR A 320 6.17 -24.23 0.64
CA THR A 320 6.31 -24.09 -0.82
C THR A 320 4.97 -24.39 -1.52
N MET A 321 4.87 -24.18 -2.83
CA MET A 321 3.70 -24.63 -3.61
C MET A 321 3.87 -26.02 -4.24
N THR A 322 5.02 -26.67 -4.05
CA THR A 322 5.31 -27.95 -4.72
C THR A 322 4.88 -29.11 -3.83
N PRO A 323 3.94 -29.97 -4.27
CA PRO A 323 3.61 -31.20 -3.56
C PRO A 323 4.81 -32.15 -3.57
N PHE A 324 4.95 -32.97 -2.53
CA PHE A 324 6.01 -33.98 -2.49
C PHE A 324 5.71 -35.11 -3.47
N GLU A 325 6.69 -35.45 -4.28
CA GLU A 325 6.60 -36.51 -5.26
C GLU A 325 6.93 -37.83 -4.54
N ASN A 326 5.93 -38.63 -4.18
CA ASN A 326 6.01 -40.08 -3.87
C ASN A 326 4.70 -40.67 -3.31
N GLY A 327 3.55 -40.05 -3.58
CA GLY A 327 2.24 -40.53 -3.11
C GLY A 327 1.92 -40.18 -1.65
N SER A 328 2.79 -39.47 -0.94
CA SER A 328 2.45 -38.82 0.32
C SER A 328 1.65 -37.54 0.04
N GLU A 329 0.59 -37.30 0.81
CA GLU A 329 -0.20 -36.06 0.74
C GLU A 329 0.53 -34.90 1.44
N THR A 330 1.82 -34.72 1.15
CA THR A 330 2.71 -33.73 1.79
C THR A 330 3.15 -32.65 0.80
N VAL A 331 3.66 -31.55 1.34
CA VAL A 331 4.16 -30.37 0.59
C VAL A 331 5.59 -30.10 1.01
N TYR A 332 6.46 -29.74 0.07
CA TYR A 332 7.83 -29.35 0.42
C TYR A 332 7.83 -28.12 1.34
N THR A 333 8.71 -28.12 2.32
CA THR A 333 8.91 -26.98 3.24
C THR A 333 10.39 -26.69 3.40
N VAL A 334 10.71 -25.45 3.77
CA VAL A 334 12.05 -25.07 4.19
C VAL A 334 11.96 -24.66 5.65
N SER A 335 12.82 -25.24 6.50
CA SER A 335 12.96 -24.89 7.90
C SER A 335 14.05 -23.84 8.10
N SER A 336 13.94 -23.04 9.17
CA SER A 336 14.89 -21.96 9.50
C SER A 336 16.32 -22.42 9.77
N ASP A 337 16.52 -23.71 10.00
CA ASP A 337 17.82 -24.36 10.21
C ASP A 337 18.42 -24.93 8.90
N GLY A 338 17.72 -24.80 7.77
CA GLY A 338 18.18 -25.28 6.49
C GLY A 338 17.63 -26.64 6.07
N GLU A 339 16.78 -27.30 6.85
CA GLU A 339 16.16 -28.54 6.39
C GLU A 339 15.20 -28.29 5.22
N LEU A 340 15.30 -29.10 4.16
CA LEU A 340 14.33 -29.19 3.06
C LEU A 340 13.55 -30.49 3.25
N SER A 341 12.35 -30.40 3.82
CA SER A 341 11.53 -31.57 4.17
C SER A 341 10.20 -31.56 3.43
N ALA A 342 9.33 -32.51 3.75
CA ALA A 342 7.95 -32.55 3.28
C ALA A 342 6.98 -32.81 4.43
N GLU A 343 5.98 -31.95 4.56
CA GLU A 343 5.09 -31.89 5.72
C GLU A 343 3.63 -32.04 5.31
N ILE A 344 2.82 -32.61 6.20
CA ILE A 344 1.39 -32.79 5.95
C ILE A 344 0.71 -31.42 6.04
N PRO A 345 -0.10 -31.00 5.06
CA PRO A 345 -0.73 -29.68 4.98
C PRO A 345 -1.49 -29.19 6.22
N THR A 346 -2.04 -30.13 7.00
CA THR A 346 -2.87 -29.89 8.18
C THR A 346 -2.12 -30.04 9.50
N THR A 347 -0.92 -30.62 9.49
CA THR A 347 -0.10 -30.84 10.71
C THR A 347 1.17 -30.01 10.62
N ASN A 348 1.88 -29.87 11.74
CA ASN A 348 3.13 -29.10 11.83
C ASN A 348 3.05 -27.64 11.32
N PHE A 349 1.83 -27.14 11.11
CA PHE A 349 1.52 -25.76 10.72
C PHE A 349 2.03 -24.72 11.71
N MET A 350 2.44 -25.18 12.90
CA MET A 350 3.00 -24.39 13.99
C MET A 350 4.43 -23.91 13.71
N ARG A 351 5.03 -24.36 12.59
CA ARG A 351 6.42 -24.09 12.21
C ARG A 351 6.59 -23.42 10.85
N PHE A 352 5.53 -23.18 10.09
CA PHE A 352 5.68 -22.68 8.73
C PHE A 352 4.72 -21.54 8.46
N GLY A 353 5.27 -20.43 7.97
CA GLY A 353 4.50 -19.28 7.50
C GLY A 353 4.38 -19.22 5.98
N ILE A 354 3.84 -18.11 5.50
CA ILE A 354 3.65 -17.82 4.08
C ILE A 354 4.73 -16.86 3.61
N ARG A 355 5.57 -17.31 2.67
CA ARG A 355 6.63 -16.50 2.06
C ARG A 355 6.40 -16.35 0.55
N PRO A 356 5.80 -15.24 0.11
CA PRO A 356 5.44 -15.09 -1.30
C PRO A 356 6.66 -14.94 -2.20
N VAL A 357 6.55 -15.47 -3.41
CA VAL A 357 7.31 -15.09 -4.59
C VAL A 357 6.47 -14.08 -5.38
N VAL A 358 7.12 -13.02 -5.84
CA VAL A 358 6.53 -11.95 -6.64
C VAL A 358 7.32 -11.79 -7.93
N VAL A 359 6.61 -11.69 -9.05
CA VAL A 359 7.16 -11.45 -10.38
C VAL A 359 6.79 -10.04 -10.82
N ILE A 360 7.78 -9.23 -11.19
CA ILE A 360 7.56 -7.87 -11.72
C ILE A 360 8.32 -7.63 -13.02
N PRO A 361 7.82 -6.77 -13.92
CA PRO A 361 8.56 -6.35 -15.10
C PRO A 361 9.81 -5.54 -14.74
N LYS A 362 10.94 -5.78 -15.40
CA LYS A 362 12.17 -5.00 -15.17
C LYS A 362 11.98 -3.51 -15.51
N SER A 363 11.06 -3.19 -16.42
CA SER A 363 10.77 -1.83 -16.87
C SER A 363 10.27 -0.89 -15.76
N ILE A 364 9.71 -1.43 -14.67
CA ILE A 364 9.27 -0.61 -13.53
C ILE A 364 10.40 -0.28 -12.55
N VAL A 365 11.49 -1.06 -12.58
CA VAL A 365 12.64 -0.96 -11.68
C VAL A 365 13.71 -0.11 -12.37
N LYS A 366 13.55 1.22 -12.34
CA LYS A 366 14.51 2.18 -12.93
C LYS A 366 15.90 2.05 -12.32
#